data_AF-H2ZTT1-F1
#
_entry.id   AF-H2ZTT1-F1
#
_cell.length_a   1.000
_cell.length_b   1.000
_cell.length_c   1.000
_cell.angle_alpha   90.00
_cell.angle_beta   90.00
_cell.angle_gamma   90.00
#
_symmetry.space_group_name_H-M   'P 1'
#
loop_
_entity.id
_entity.type
_entity.pdbx_description
1 polymer ?
#
loop_
_entity_poly.entity_id
_entity_poly.type
_entity_poly.pdbx_seq_one_letter_code
_entity_poly.pdbx_strand_id
1 'polypeptide(L)'
;MSDVLALPIFKQEDSSLPSENETKHPPFQYVLCAATSPAVKLHDETLTYLNQGQSYEIRMLDNRKIGDLPEVSGKTVKVRLCFVFLSIIRVVFHDRRLQYTEHQQLEGWKWNRPGDRLLDLDIPLSVGIIDPRTNPAQLNTVEFLWDPSKRTSAFIQVHCISTEFTPRKHGGEKGVPFRIQIDTFKENENGEYTDHLHSASCQIKVFKPKGADRKQKTDREKMEKRTPQEKEKYQPSYETTILTEVMYRSLETSSMMTFGGGEKQYISPTYIV
;
A
#
# COMPACT_ATOMS: atom_id res chain seq x y z
N MET A 1 28.98 -61.18 39.74
CA MET A 1 28.81 -61.25 38.28
C MET A 1 27.33 -61.00 38.03
N SER A 2 26.86 -59.93 37.42
CA SER A 2 27.49 -58.97 36.51
C SER A 2 26.52 -57.80 36.29
N ASP A 3 27.09 -56.59 36.21
CA ASP A 3 26.66 -55.41 35.45
C ASP A 3 25.30 -54.74 35.72
N VAL A 4 25.32 -53.77 36.64
CA VAL A 4 24.44 -52.60 36.60
C VAL A 4 25.20 -51.49 35.89
N LEU A 5 24.94 -51.30 34.60
CA LEU A 5 25.44 -50.16 33.83
C LEU A 5 24.37 -49.08 33.72
N ALA A 6 24.79 -47.88 34.07
CA ALA A 6 24.02 -46.66 34.19
C ALA A 6 23.31 -46.27 32.88
N LEU A 7 22.04 -45.89 32.99
CA LEU A 7 21.35 -45.12 31.95
C LEU A 7 21.81 -43.65 32.03
N PRO A 8 22.17 -43.01 30.90
CA PRO A 8 22.56 -41.61 30.90
C PRO A 8 21.38 -40.71 31.26
N ILE A 9 21.66 -39.78 32.16
CA ILE A 9 20.88 -38.58 32.46
C ILE A 9 20.59 -37.85 31.15
N PHE A 10 19.36 -37.97 30.63
CA PHE A 10 18.88 -37.02 29.64
C PHE A 10 18.58 -35.72 30.37
N LYS A 11 19.44 -34.74 30.10
CA LYS A 11 19.28 -33.36 30.50
C LYS A 11 17.86 -32.91 30.19
N GLN A 12 17.22 -32.41 31.22
CA GLN A 12 16.08 -31.51 31.14
C GLN A 12 16.59 -30.23 30.46
N GLU A 13 16.57 -30.21 29.13
CA GLU A 13 16.60 -28.96 28.37
C GLU A 13 15.16 -28.47 28.35
N ASP A 14 14.93 -27.38 29.08
CA ASP A 14 13.74 -26.56 28.99
C ASP A 14 13.50 -26.25 27.51
N SER A 15 12.56 -26.96 26.91
CA SER A 15 12.00 -26.58 25.63
C SER A 15 11.24 -25.28 25.87
N SER A 16 11.96 -24.16 25.72
CA SER A 16 11.39 -22.85 25.46
C SER A 16 10.60 -22.95 24.17
N LEU A 17 9.34 -23.39 24.32
CA LEU A 17 8.30 -23.10 23.35
C LEU A 17 8.43 -21.61 23.03
N PRO A 18 8.58 -21.22 21.76
CA PRO A 18 8.43 -19.82 21.41
C PRO A 18 7.03 -19.44 21.89
N SER A 19 6.96 -18.51 22.84
CA SER A 19 5.70 -17.89 23.25
C SER A 19 4.95 -17.55 21.98
N GLU A 20 3.73 -18.06 21.85
CA GLU A 20 2.83 -17.78 20.73
C GLU A 20 3.03 -16.33 20.31
N ASN A 21 3.50 -16.17 19.07
CA ASN A 21 3.80 -14.88 18.47
C ASN A 21 2.75 -13.87 18.91
N GLU A 22 3.16 -12.87 19.72
CA GLU A 22 2.51 -11.58 19.64
C GLU A 22 2.65 -11.18 18.17
N THR A 23 1.63 -11.50 17.38
CA THR A 23 1.47 -10.96 16.04
C THR A 23 1.19 -9.50 16.30
N LYS A 24 2.27 -8.73 16.47
CA LYS A 24 2.21 -7.29 16.68
C LYS A 24 1.46 -6.76 15.47
N HIS A 25 0.19 -6.43 15.68
CA HIS A 25 -0.60 -5.79 14.66
C HIS A 25 0.13 -4.51 14.25
N PRO A 26 0.24 -4.22 12.94
CA PRO A 26 0.92 -3.01 12.50
C PRO A 26 0.22 -1.81 13.16
N PRO A 27 0.98 -0.76 13.54
CA PRO A 27 0.45 0.38 14.28
C PRO A 27 -0.70 1.07 13.53
N PHE A 28 -0.68 1.01 12.20
CA PHE A 28 -1.75 1.49 11.34
C PHE A 28 -2.21 0.39 10.41
N GLN A 29 -3.50 0.41 10.07
CA GLN A 29 -4.07 -0.46 9.06
C GLN A 29 -4.87 0.37 8.07
N TYR A 30 -4.71 0.04 6.79
CA TYR A 30 -5.45 0.71 5.72
C TYR A 30 -6.25 -0.33 4.95
N VAL A 31 -7.52 -0.02 4.70
CA VAL A 31 -8.44 -0.94 4.03
C VAL A 31 -9.03 -0.25 2.82
N LEU A 32 -8.67 -0.73 1.64
CA LEU A 32 -9.33 -0.37 0.39
C LEU A 32 -10.65 -1.14 0.32
N CYS A 33 -11.77 -0.42 0.33
CA CYS A 33 -13.11 -0.99 0.22
C CYS A 33 -13.44 -1.38 -1.24
N ALA A 34 -12.66 -2.31 -1.79
CA ALA A 34 -12.87 -2.94 -3.07
C ALA A 34 -12.47 -4.42 -3.00
N ALA A 35 -13.18 -5.27 -3.73
CA ALA A 35 -13.00 -6.71 -3.62
C ALA A 35 -11.68 -7.20 -4.26
N THR A 36 -11.03 -8.18 -3.61
CA THR A 36 -9.87 -8.85 -4.19
C THR A 36 -10.28 -9.77 -5.35
N SER A 37 -9.39 -9.92 -6.33
CA SER A 37 -9.61 -10.81 -7.46
C SER A 37 -9.60 -12.28 -7.02
N PRO A 38 -10.58 -13.10 -7.47
CA PRO A 38 -10.60 -14.53 -7.21
C PRO A 38 -9.60 -15.31 -8.09
N ALA A 39 -8.93 -14.64 -9.03
CA ALA A 39 -8.05 -15.27 -10.03
C ALA A 39 -6.55 -15.16 -9.68
N VAL A 40 -6.22 -14.84 -8.43
CA VAL A 40 -4.85 -14.75 -7.91
C VAL A 40 -4.42 -16.09 -7.33
N LYS A 41 -3.19 -16.53 -7.60
CA LYS A 41 -2.66 -17.81 -7.08
C LYS A 41 -2.33 -17.71 -5.60
N LEU A 42 -2.34 -18.84 -4.89
CA LEU A 42 -2.12 -18.91 -3.43
C LEU A 42 -0.86 -18.18 -2.92
N HIS A 43 0.22 -18.22 -3.71
CA HIS A 43 1.52 -17.63 -3.33
C HIS A 43 1.81 -16.27 -3.95
N ASP A 44 0.89 -15.74 -4.77
CA ASP A 44 1.02 -14.40 -5.33
C ASP A 44 0.44 -13.37 -4.35
N GLU A 45 0.76 -12.09 -4.51
CA GLU A 45 0.10 -11.04 -3.73
C GLU A 45 -1.34 -10.81 -4.23
N THR A 46 -2.26 -10.49 -3.32
CA THR A 46 -3.65 -10.14 -3.69
C THR A 46 -3.69 -8.99 -4.69
N LEU A 47 -4.61 -9.06 -5.65
CA LEU A 47 -4.79 -8.05 -6.69
C LEU A 47 -6.22 -7.53 -6.68
N THR A 48 -6.39 -6.21 -6.73
CA THR A 48 -7.71 -5.56 -6.73
C THR A 48 -8.00 -4.92 -8.09
N TYR A 49 -9.23 -5.04 -8.58
CA TYR A 49 -9.63 -4.42 -9.85
C TYR A 49 -10.37 -3.11 -9.60
N LEU A 50 -9.87 -2.02 -10.19
CA LEU A 50 -10.46 -0.69 -10.08
C LEU A 50 -10.90 -0.18 -11.46
N ASN A 51 -11.92 0.66 -11.49
CA ASN A 51 -12.38 1.37 -12.68
C ASN A 51 -11.77 2.77 -12.71
N GLN A 52 -11.32 3.18 -13.89
CA GLN A 52 -10.80 4.51 -14.16
C GLN A 52 -11.80 5.59 -13.73
N GLY A 53 -11.35 6.54 -12.90
CA GLY A 53 -12.14 7.69 -12.45
C GLY A 53 -13.30 7.38 -11.51
N GLN A 54 -13.45 6.12 -11.06
CA GLN A 54 -14.42 5.78 -10.02
C GLN A 54 -13.80 6.02 -8.65
N SER A 55 -14.58 6.57 -7.72
CA SER A 55 -14.16 6.79 -6.33
C SER A 55 -14.16 5.49 -5.54
N TYR A 56 -13.06 5.20 -4.87
CA TYR A 56 -12.90 4.06 -3.97
C TYR A 56 -12.49 4.52 -2.58
N GLU A 57 -13.19 4.04 -1.56
CA GLU A 57 -12.91 4.35 -0.16
C GLU A 57 -11.65 3.61 0.33
N ILE A 58 -10.75 4.35 0.98
CA ILE A 58 -9.67 3.82 1.80
C ILE A 58 -9.94 4.24 3.24
N ARG A 59 -10.19 3.27 4.11
CA ARG A 59 -10.34 3.49 5.55
C ARG A 59 -8.98 3.55 6.22
N MET A 60 -8.77 4.58 7.04
CA MET A 60 -7.55 4.80 7.81
C MET A 60 -7.81 4.36 9.26
N LEU A 61 -7.07 3.38 9.76
CA LEU A 61 -7.25 2.80 11.08
C LEU A 61 -5.96 2.88 11.89
N ASP A 62 -6.09 3.23 13.17
CA ASP A 62 -5.02 3.19 14.15
C ASP A 62 -5.24 1.98 15.07
N ASN A 63 -4.29 1.05 15.07
CA ASN A 63 -4.33 -0.18 15.85
C ASN A 63 -3.40 -0.12 17.08
N ARG A 64 -2.78 1.03 17.36
CA ARG A 64 -1.92 1.19 18.55
C ARG A 64 -2.76 1.01 19.83
N LYS A 65 -2.22 0.26 20.79
CA LYS A 65 -2.89 0.05 22.08
C LYS A 65 -2.95 1.40 22.81
N ILE A 66 -4.05 1.65 23.53
CA ILE A 66 -4.27 2.91 24.28
C ILE A 66 -3.10 3.23 25.24
N GLY A 67 -2.36 2.22 25.71
CA GLY A 67 -1.18 2.38 26.59
C GLY A 67 0.15 2.68 25.90
N ASP A 68 0.24 2.64 24.55
CA ASP A 68 1.44 3.03 23.78
C ASP A 68 1.42 4.51 23.39
N LEU A 69 0.36 5.23 23.76
CA LEU A 69 0.26 6.68 23.64
C LEU A 69 1.00 7.31 24.85
N PRO A 70 1.85 8.32 24.66
CA PRO A 70 2.54 8.94 25.78
C PRO A 70 1.52 9.58 26.74
N GLU A 71 1.27 8.92 27.88
CA GLU A 71 0.59 9.53 29.02
C GLU A 71 1.52 10.59 29.61
N VAL A 72 1.23 11.86 29.33
CA VAL A 72 1.87 12.96 30.06
C VAL A 72 1.22 13.03 31.44
N SER A 73 1.80 12.32 32.40
CA SER A 73 1.48 12.48 33.82
C SER A 73 1.96 13.85 34.29
N GLY A 74 1.06 14.70 34.81
CA GLY A 74 1.44 15.91 35.53
C GLY A 74 0.57 17.12 35.25
N LYS A 75 -0.44 17.33 36.10
CA LYS A 75 -1.20 18.56 36.36
C LYS A 75 -0.72 19.82 35.60
N THR A 76 -1.39 20.18 34.50
CA THR A 76 -1.86 21.54 34.09
C THR A 76 -2.48 21.42 32.69
N VAL A 77 -3.75 21.84 32.57
CA VAL A 77 -4.55 22.10 31.34
C VAL A 77 -4.43 21.07 30.19
N LYS A 78 -5.56 20.41 29.88
CA LYS A 78 -5.81 19.64 28.65
C LYS A 78 -5.40 20.44 27.39
N VAL A 79 -4.14 20.39 27.00
CA VAL A 79 -3.74 20.62 25.61
C VAL A 79 -3.98 19.28 24.95
N ARG A 80 -5.10 19.20 24.23
CA ARG A 80 -5.37 18.11 23.30
C ARG A 80 -4.26 18.21 22.25
N LEU A 81 -3.10 17.58 22.50
CA LEU A 81 -2.08 17.41 21.47
C LEU A 81 -2.81 16.76 20.31
N CYS A 82 -3.03 17.54 19.27
CA CYS A 82 -3.72 17.07 18.08
C CYS A 82 -2.73 16.11 17.42
N PHE A 83 -2.80 14.82 17.76
CA PHE A 83 -2.00 13.77 17.11
C PHE A 83 -2.57 13.51 15.72
N VAL A 84 -2.47 14.53 14.87
CA VAL A 84 -2.85 14.43 13.48
C VAL A 84 -1.67 13.79 12.76
N PHE A 85 -1.95 12.83 11.87
CA PHE A 85 -0.94 12.21 11.03
C PHE A 85 -1.06 12.72 9.61
N LEU A 86 0.07 12.91 8.95
CA LEU A 86 0.11 13.10 7.51
C LEU A 86 0.16 11.74 6.85
N SER A 87 -0.80 11.46 5.97
CA SER A 87 -0.72 10.32 5.07
C SER A 87 -0.52 10.79 3.63
N ILE A 88 0.42 10.16 2.95
CA ILE A 88 0.71 10.37 1.54
C ILE A 88 0.32 9.09 0.79
N ILE A 89 -0.67 9.20 -0.11
CA ILE A 89 -1.10 8.11 -0.97
C ILE A 89 -0.48 8.29 -2.35
N ARG A 90 0.15 7.24 -2.88
CA ARG A 90 0.75 7.22 -4.22
C ARG A 90 0.28 6.03 -5.04
N VAL A 91 0.11 6.25 -6.34
CA VAL A 91 -0.01 5.17 -7.33
C VAL A 91 1.33 5.02 -8.03
N VAL A 92 1.98 3.88 -7.85
CA VAL A 92 3.32 3.57 -8.39
C VAL A 92 3.28 2.30 -9.24
N PHE A 93 4.25 2.12 -10.13
CA PHE A 93 4.35 0.88 -10.90
C PHE A 93 4.72 -0.31 -10.01
N HIS A 94 4.07 -1.46 -10.20
CA HIS A 94 4.53 -2.72 -9.59
C HIS A 94 5.68 -3.33 -10.40
N ASP A 95 5.68 -3.16 -11.74
CA ASP A 95 6.71 -3.69 -12.63
C ASP A 95 8.03 -2.93 -12.46
N ARG A 96 9.10 -3.68 -12.17
CA ARG A 96 10.43 -3.13 -11.88
C ARG A 96 11.02 -2.32 -13.03
N ARG A 97 10.81 -2.71 -14.28
CA ARG A 97 11.31 -1.97 -15.44
C ARG A 97 10.62 -0.62 -15.57
N LEU A 98 9.32 -0.57 -15.29
CA LEU A 98 8.55 0.66 -15.34
C LEU A 98 8.83 1.58 -14.16
N GLN A 99 9.22 1.05 -12.99
CA GLN A 99 9.72 1.87 -11.88
C GLN A 99 11.00 2.64 -12.24
N TYR A 100 11.94 2.01 -12.97
CA TYR A 100 13.16 2.71 -13.43
C TYR A 100 12.87 3.85 -14.42
N THR A 101 11.78 3.73 -15.18
CA THR A 101 11.37 4.71 -16.19
C THR A 101 10.13 5.48 -15.76
N GLU A 102 9.79 5.47 -14.47
CA GLU A 102 8.50 5.97 -13.95
C GLU A 102 8.27 7.42 -14.38
N HIS A 103 9.24 8.29 -14.15
CA HIS A 103 9.16 9.69 -14.55
C HIS A 103 8.80 9.86 -16.04
N GLN A 104 9.45 9.10 -16.93
CA GLN A 104 9.16 9.13 -18.37
C GLN A 104 7.75 8.61 -18.68
N GLN A 105 7.30 7.57 -17.99
CA GLN A 105 5.95 7.03 -18.15
C GLN A 105 4.88 8.04 -17.71
N LEU A 106 5.09 8.71 -16.57
CA LEU A 106 4.16 9.70 -16.02
C LEU A 106 4.11 10.95 -16.91
N GLU A 107 5.26 11.46 -17.37
CA GLU A 107 5.31 12.59 -18.30
C GLU A 107 4.66 12.25 -19.66
N GLY A 108 4.92 11.04 -20.17
CA GLY A 108 4.25 10.55 -21.39
C GLY A 108 2.73 10.46 -21.22
N TRP A 109 2.25 10.07 -20.03
CA TRP A 109 0.81 10.05 -19.72
C TRP A 109 0.23 11.46 -19.66
N LYS A 110 0.91 12.39 -18.97
CA LYS A 110 0.54 13.80 -18.82
C LYS A 110 0.45 14.53 -20.15
N TRP A 111 1.39 14.29 -21.06
CA TRP A 111 1.42 14.94 -22.38
C TRP A 111 0.14 14.73 -23.17
N ASN A 112 -0.46 13.53 -23.06
CA ASN A 112 -1.70 13.20 -23.75
C ASN A 112 -2.96 13.74 -23.04
N ARG A 113 -2.80 14.29 -21.83
CA ARG A 113 -3.87 14.71 -20.91
C ARG A 113 -3.46 15.95 -20.12
N PRO A 114 -3.32 17.10 -20.79
CA PRO A 114 -2.90 18.33 -20.11
C PRO A 114 -3.93 18.73 -19.06
N GLY A 115 -3.48 18.87 -17.81
CA GLY A 115 -4.32 19.27 -16.67
C GLY A 115 -4.91 18.12 -15.86
N ASP A 116 -4.92 16.89 -16.39
CA ASP A 116 -5.38 15.73 -15.63
C ASP A 116 -4.31 15.28 -14.62
N ARG A 117 -4.78 14.81 -13.46
CA ARG A 117 -3.94 14.12 -12.48
C ARG A 117 -4.19 12.62 -12.57
N LEU A 118 -3.18 11.87 -12.18
CA LEU A 118 -3.18 10.41 -12.23
C LEU A 118 -3.94 9.82 -11.04
N LEU A 119 -3.84 10.50 -9.89
CA LEU A 119 -4.49 10.20 -8.63
C LEU A 119 -5.08 11.48 -8.05
N ASP A 120 -6.36 11.44 -7.70
CA ASP A 120 -7.10 12.53 -7.03
C ASP A 120 -7.86 12.03 -5.81
N LEU A 121 -8.22 12.98 -4.94
CA LEU A 121 -9.14 12.79 -3.81
C LEU A 121 -10.53 13.30 -4.17
N ASP A 122 -11.54 12.45 -3.98
CA ASP A 122 -12.94 12.86 -4.00
C ASP A 122 -13.29 13.45 -2.62
N ILE A 123 -12.96 14.75 -2.45
CA ILE A 123 -13.13 15.48 -1.19
C ILE A 123 -14.59 15.45 -0.70
N PRO A 124 -15.62 15.68 -1.54
CA PRO A 124 -17.01 15.61 -1.10
C PRO A 124 -17.44 14.25 -0.52
N LEU A 125 -16.87 13.13 -0.99
CA LEU A 125 -17.16 11.80 -0.44
C LEU A 125 -16.28 11.45 0.75
N SER A 126 -15.13 12.11 0.91
CA SER A 126 -14.18 11.83 1.98
C SER A 126 -14.67 12.30 3.34
N VAL A 127 -14.32 11.55 4.39
CA VAL A 127 -14.75 11.79 5.76
C VAL A 127 -13.52 11.85 6.66
N GLY A 128 -13.41 12.88 7.50
CA GLY A 128 -12.36 12.98 8.52
C GLY A 128 -10.97 13.34 8.01
N ILE A 129 -10.78 13.50 6.68
CA ILE A 129 -9.56 14.07 6.11
C ILE A 129 -9.49 15.58 6.40
N ILE A 130 -8.29 16.08 6.63
CA ILE A 130 -7.98 17.47 6.98
C ILE A 130 -6.92 17.96 6.00
N ASP A 131 -6.99 19.22 5.59
CA ASP A 131 -6.00 19.86 4.70
C ASP A 131 -5.56 18.95 3.53
N PRO A 132 -6.47 18.51 2.65
CA PRO A 132 -6.09 17.71 1.49
C PRO A 132 -5.24 18.56 0.54
N ARG A 133 -4.06 18.07 0.18
CA ARG A 133 -3.15 18.76 -0.73
C ARG A 133 -2.75 17.88 -1.91
N THR A 134 -2.44 18.55 -3.00
CA THR A 134 -1.97 17.94 -4.25
C THR A 134 -0.85 18.79 -4.82
N ASN A 135 0.30 18.19 -5.11
CA ASN A 135 1.39 18.88 -5.79
C ASN A 135 1.24 18.73 -7.32
N PRO A 136 1.17 19.83 -8.11
CA PRO A 136 1.10 19.76 -9.57
C PRO A 136 2.26 19.03 -10.25
N ALA A 137 3.43 18.96 -9.60
CA ALA A 137 4.59 18.21 -10.10
C ALA A 137 4.48 16.69 -9.82
N GLN A 138 3.64 16.27 -8.86
CA GLN A 138 3.47 14.87 -8.47
C GLN A 138 2.05 14.41 -8.80
N LEU A 139 1.83 14.03 -10.06
CA LEU A 139 0.50 13.69 -10.60
C LEU A 139 -0.12 12.44 -9.98
N ASN A 140 0.73 11.54 -9.46
CA ASN A 140 0.34 10.23 -8.92
C ASN A 140 0.28 10.22 -7.39
N THR A 141 0.30 11.38 -6.74
CA THR A 141 0.41 11.53 -5.29
C THR A 141 -0.66 12.47 -4.76
N VAL A 142 -1.28 12.11 -3.63
CA VAL A 142 -2.16 12.98 -2.85
C VAL A 142 -1.75 12.88 -1.39
N GLU A 143 -1.96 13.94 -0.63
CA GLU A 143 -1.65 13.97 0.79
C GLU A 143 -2.79 14.60 1.58
N PHE A 144 -2.96 14.16 2.82
CA PHE A 144 -3.93 14.74 3.75
C PHE A 144 -3.55 14.42 5.17
N LEU A 145 -4.03 15.26 6.07
CA LEU A 145 -3.95 15.10 7.50
C LEU A 145 -5.16 14.30 8.01
N TRP A 146 -4.99 13.49 9.06
CA TRP A 146 -6.12 12.80 9.71
C TRP A 146 -5.91 12.55 11.18
N ASP A 147 -7.01 12.51 11.93
CA ASP A 147 -7.04 12.32 13.38
C ASP A 147 -7.44 10.86 13.70
N PRO A 148 -6.57 10.08 14.37
CA PRO A 148 -6.85 8.67 14.69
C PRO A 148 -8.01 8.50 15.66
N SER A 149 -8.37 9.54 16.43
CA SER A 149 -9.52 9.51 17.33
C SER A 149 -10.86 9.66 16.61
N LYS A 150 -10.84 9.92 15.30
CA LYS A 150 -12.02 10.09 14.46
C LYS A 150 -12.05 9.02 13.38
N ARG A 151 -13.26 8.68 12.94
CA ARG A 151 -13.43 7.89 11.72
C ARG A 151 -12.88 8.69 10.54
N THR A 152 -11.88 8.13 9.87
CA THR A 152 -11.25 8.72 8.68
C THR A 152 -11.38 7.77 7.49
N SER A 153 -11.83 8.30 6.36
CA SER A 153 -12.01 7.57 5.11
C SER A 153 -11.72 8.51 3.94
N ALA A 154 -10.65 8.22 3.20
CA ALA A 154 -10.25 8.96 2.01
C ALA A 154 -10.81 8.28 0.77
N PHE A 155 -11.52 9.01 -0.09
CA PHE A 155 -12.01 8.48 -1.36
C PHE A 155 -11.04 8.89 -2.46
N ILE A 156 -10.45 7.91 -3.15
CA ILE A 156 -9.47 8.13 -4.20
C ILE A 156 -10.05 7.82 -5.58
N GLN A 157 -9.58 8.53 -6.60
CA GLN A 157 -9.85 8.27 -8.01
C GLN A 157 -8.53 8.04 -8.75
N VAL A 158 -8.43 6.92 -9.45
CA VAL A 158 -7.26 6.61 -10.30
C VAL A 158 -7.65 6.81 -11.77
N HIS A 159 -6.96 7.72 -12.45
CA HIS A 159 -7.32 8.15 -13.81
C HIS A 159 -6.49 7.47 -14.91
N CYS A 160 -5.39 6.79 -14.57
CA CYS A 160 -4.66 5.99 -15.54
C CYS A 160 -5.24 4.57 -15.64
N ILE A 161 -5.09 3.90 -16.79
CA ILE A 161 -5.44 2.49 -16.94
C ILE A 161 -4.19 1.65 -17.14
N SER A 162 -4.23 0.40 -16.69
CA SER A 162 -3.09 -0.52 -16.73
C SER A 162 -2.58 -0.83 -18.15
N THR A 163 -3.43 -0.74 -19.18
CA THR A 163 -3.04 -0.99 -20.58
C THR A 163 -2.47 0.23 -21.30
N GLU A 164 -2.44 1.41 -20.67
CA GLU A 164 -1.80 2.59 -21.29
C GLU A 164 -0.27 2.54 -21.22
N PHE A 165 0.27 1.74 -20.30
CA PHE A 165 1.71 1.59 -20.07
C PHE A 165 2.26 0.28 -20.65
N THR A 166 1.51 -0.36 -21.55
CA THR A 166 1.98 -1.52 -22.32
C THR A 166 2.55 -1.08 -23.67
N PRO A 167 3.61 -1.74 -24.19
CA PRO A 167 4.21 -1.40 -25.48
C PRO A 167 3.21 -1.40 -26.65
N ARG A 168 2.27 -2.36 -26.66
CA ARG A 168 1.19 -2.37 -27.67
C ARG A 168 -0.04 -1.67 -27.10
N LYS A 169 -0.26 -0.44 -27.54
CA LYS A 169 -1.47 0.34 -27.23
C LYS A 169 -2.74 -0.24 -27.86
N HIS A 170 -2.61 -1.05 -28.91
CA HIS A 170 -3.72 -1.62 -29.69
C HIS A 170 -4.05 -3.06 -29.26
N GLY A 171 -4.60 -3.21 -28.06
CA GLY A 171 -5.28 -4.43 -27.60
C GLY A 171 -4.42 -5.69 -27.44
N GLY A 172 -4.94 -6.68 -26.73
CA GLY A 172 -4.34 -8.03 -26.62
C GLY A 172 -3.23 -8.21 -25.57
N GLU A 173 -2.56 -7.15 -25.12
CA GLU A 173 -1.55 -7.24 -24.06
C GLU A 173 -2.16 -7.17 -22.65
N LYS A 174 -1.59 -7.95 -21.73
CA LYS A 174 -1.95 -7.92 -20.31
C LYS A 174 -1.48 -6.58 -19.72
N GLY A 175 -2.43 -5.72 -19.33
CA GLY A 175 -2.11 -4.45 -18.68
C GLY A 175 -1.21 -4.61 -17.44
N VAL A 176 -0.37 -3.59 -17.20
CA VAL A 176 0.62 -3.53 -16.12
C VAL A 176 -0.07 -3.28 -14.77
N PRO A 177 0.24 -4.05 -13.71
CA PRO A 177 -0.25 -3.76 -12.36
C PRO A 177 0.41 -2.52 -11.75
N PHE A 178 -0.34 -1.78 -10.94
CA PHE A 178 0.17 -0.71 -10.09
C PHE A 178 0.13 -1.14 -8.63
N ARG A 179 0.74 -0.35 -7.77
CA ARG A 179 0.54 -0.38 -6.32
C ARG A 179 -0.08 0.94 -5.87
N ILE A 180 -1.08 0.85 -5.01
CA ILE A 180 -1.40 1.98 -4.11
C ILE A 180 -0.48 1.81 -2.91
N GLN A 181 0.33 2.81 -2.62
CA GLN A 181 1.17 2.88 -1.43
C GLN A 181 0.72 4.03 -0.55
N ILE A 182 0.68 3.80 0.76
CA ILE A 182 0.34 4.78 1.79
C ILE A 182 1.49 4.85 2.77
N ASP A 183 2.07 6.04 2.90
CA ASP A 183 3.07 6.33 3.92
C ASP A 183 2.47 7.32 4.94
N THR A 184 2.65 7.05 6.22
CA THR A 184 2.12 7.85 7.31
C THR A 184 3.25 8.39 8.18
N PHE A 185 3.15 9.68 8.51
CA PHE A 185 4.15 10.47 9.21
C PHE A 185 3.52 11.21 10.41
N LYS A 186 4.31 11.42 11.46
CA LYS A 186 3.96 12.34 12.55
C LYS A 186 4.68 13.67 12.38
N GLU A 187 4.09 14.69 12.99
CA GLU A 187 4.72 15.99 13.19
C GLU A 187 5.93 15.85 14.13
N ASN A 188 7.06 16.44 13.74
CA ASN A 188 8.26 16.54 14.55
C ASN A 188 8.18 17.77 15.49
N GLU A 189 9.21 17.98 16.33
CA GLU A 189 9.24 19.12 17.27
C GLU A 189 9.23 20.49 16.58
N ASN A 190 9.61 20.55 15.30
CA ASN A 190 9.64 21.77 14.49
C ASN A 190 8.31 22.04 13.75
N GLY A 191 7.30 21.18 13.92
CA GLY A 191 6.01 21.31 13.22
C GLY A 191 6.00 20.72 11.80
N GLU A 192 7.01 19.94 11.43
CA GLU A 192 7.14 19.34 10.10
C GLU A 192 6.83 17.84 10.13
N TYR A 193 6.14 17.33 9.11
CA TYR A 193 5.77 15.92 9.02
C TYR A 193 6.87 15.06 8.38
N THR A 194 8.05 15.03 9.00
CA THR A 194 9.22 14.29 8.49
C THR A 194 9.40 12.91 9.12
N ASP A 195 8.82 12.71 10.30
CA ASP A 195 9.02 11.49 11.07
C ASP A 195 8.11 10.38 10.56
N HIS A 196 8.67 9.50 9.74
CA HIS A 196 7.97 8.32 9.20
C HIS A 196 7.55 7.36 10.31
N LEU A 197 6.32 6.83 10.21
CA LEU A 197 5.77 5.86 11.15
C LEU A 197 5.46 4.51 10.52
N HIS A 198 4.83 4.50 9.35
CA HIS A 198 4.36 3.25 8.74
C HIS A 198 4.13 3.39 7.25
N SER A 199 4.41 2.32 6.50
CA SER A 199 4.21 2.21 5.07
C SER A 199 3.48 0.91 4.74
N ALA A 200 2.45 0.99 3.91
CA ALA A 200 1.75 -0.20 3.43
C ALA A 200 1.28 -0.01 2.00
N SER A 201 1.01 -1.11 1.30
CA SER A 201 0.59 -1.06 -0.08
C SER A 201 -0.25 -2.27 -0.50
N CYS A 202 -0.97 -2.14 -1.61
CA CYS A 202 -1.67 -3.26 -2.26
C CYS A 202 -1.55 -3.17 -3.78
N GLN A 203 -1.57 -4.31 -4.47
CA GLN A 203 -1.62 -4.32 -5.93
C GLN A 203 -3.01 -4.02 -6.46
N ILE A 204 -3.04 -3.19 -7.49
CA ILE A 204 -4.25 -2.86 -8.23
C ILE A 204 -4.04 -3.05 -9.73
N LYS A 205 -5.14 -3.27 -10.43
CA LYS A 205 -5.20 -3.19 -11.89
C LYS A 205 -6.38 -2.32 -12.29
N VAL A 206 -6.10 -1.26 -13.03
CA VAL A 206 -7.10 -0.26 -13.39
C VAL A 206 -7.60 -0.52 -14.80
N PHE A 207 -8.91 -0.62 -14.94
CA PHE A 207 -9.61 -0.86 -16.19
C PHE A 207 -10.36 0.39 -16.62
N LYS A 208 -10.75 0.45 -17.90
CA LYS A 208 -11.77 1.41 -18.35
C LYS A 208 -13.06 1.28 -17.51
N PRO A 209 -13.92 2.31 -17.46
CA PRO A 209 -15.16 2.27 -16.70
C PRO A 209 -15.98 0.99 -16.96
N LYS A 210 -16.50 0.38 -15.88
CA LYS A 210 -17.18 -0.93 -15.86
C LYS A 210 -16.32 -2.14 -16.27
N GLY A 211 -15.04 -1.92 -16.56
CA GLY A 211 -14.11 -2.97 -16.97
C GLY A 211 -13.71 -3.87 -15.81
N ALA A 212 -13.53 -3.32 -14.62
CA ALA A 212 -13.25 -4.08 -13.41
C ALA A 212 -14.43 -5.00 -13.06
N ASP A 213 -15.67 -4.51 -13.11
CA ASP A 213 -16.87 -5.30 -12.79
C ASP A 213 -17.05 -6.50 -13.72
N ARG A 214 -16.90 -6.27 -15.03
CA ARG A 214 -16.95 -7.34 -16.03
C ARG A 214 -15.84 -8.36 -15.79
N LYS A 215 -14.63 -7.90 -15.45
CA LYS A 215 -13.49 -8.77 -15.20
C LYS A 215 -13.70 -9.60 -13.94
N GLN A 216 -14.14 -8.98 -12.84
CA GLN A 216 -14.46 -9.65 -11.58
C GLN A 216 -15.53 -10.73 -11.77
N LYS A 217 -16.62 -10.40 -12.49
CA LYS A 217 -17.70 -11.34 -12.82
C LYS A 217 -17.16 -12.52 -13.64
N THR A 218 -16.43 -12.23 -14.72
CA THR A 218 -15.87 -13.27 -15.61
C THR A 218 -14.92 -14.20 -14.87
N ASP A 219 -14.07 -13.66 -13.99
CA ASP A 219 -13.11 -14.45 -13.23
C ASP A 219 -13.81 -15.30 -12.16
N ARG A 220 -14.85 -14.77 -11.50
CA ARG A 220 -15.68 -15.55 -10.57
C ARG A 220 -16.39 -16.73 -11.26
N GLU A 221 -17.04 -16.49 -12.39
CA GLU A 221 -17.70 -17.56 -13.17
C GLU A 221 -16.70 -18.62 -13.65
N LYS A 222 -15.47 -18.22 -13.98
CA LYS A 222 -14.39 -19.17 -14.32
C LYS A 222 -13.98 -19.99 -13.10
N MET A 223 -13.85 -19.36 -11.94
CA MET A 223 -13.49 -20.06 -10.70
C MET A 223 -14.57 -21.02 -10.24
N GLU A 224 -15.86 -20.71 -10.46
CA GLU A 224 -16.97 -21.62 -10.14
C GLU A 224 -16.92 -22.92 -10.95
N LYS A 225 -16.55 -22.84 -12.23
CA LYS A 225 -16.45 -23.96 -13.18
C LYS A 225 -15.22 -24.87 -12.98
N ARG A 226 -14.23 -24.44 -12.20
CA ARG A 226 -13.03 -25.25 -11.90
C ARG A 226 -13.33 -26.41 -10.96
N THR A 227 -12.51 -27.45 -11.01
CA THR A 227 -12.60 -28.57 -10.04
C THR A 227 -12.13 -28.11 -8.65
N PRO A 228 -12.53 -28.78 -7.55
CA PRO A 228 -12.05 -28.43 -6.20
C PRO A 228 -10.52 -28.36 -6.10
N GLN A 229 -9.82 -29.35 -6.66
CA GLN A 229 -8.35 -29.41 -6.70
C GLN A 229 -7.71 -28.24 -7.46
N GLU A 230 -8.39 -27.71 -8.48
CA GLU A 230 -7.90 -26.52 -9.19
C GLU A 230 -8.14 -25.24 -8.40
N LYS A 231 -9.25 -25.16 -7.63
CA LYS A 231 -9.57 -23.99 -6.80
C LYS A 231 -8.57 -23.81 -5.66
N GLU A 232 -8.06 -24.89 -5.08
CA GLU A 232 -7.03 -24.86 -4.02
C GLU A 232 -5.73 -24.16 -4.44
N LYS A 233 -5.49 -23.99 -5.75
CA LYS A 233 -4.32 -23.26 -6.28
C LYS A 233 -4.46 -21.74 -6.21
N TYR A 234 -5.65 -21.24 -5.87
CA TYR A 234 -6.01 -19.82 -5.89
C TYR A 234 -6.34 -19.31 -4.49
N GLN A 235 -6.17 -18.01 -4.29
CA GLN A 235 -6.58 -17.35 -3.06
C GLN A 235 -8.09 -17.18 -3.00
N PRO A 236 -8.66 -17.19 -1.78
CA PRO A 236 -10.03 -16.72 -1.58
C PRO A 236 -10.17 -15.24 -1.98
N SER A 237 -11.34 -14.89 -2.49
CA SER A 237 -11.72 -13.51 -2.76
C SER A 237 -12.42 -12.92 -1.53
N TYR A 238 -12.08 -11.67 -1.20
CA TYR A 238 -12.63 -10.91 -0.09
C TYR A 238 -13.31 -9.64 -0.61
N GLU A 239 -14.26 -9.11 0.16
CA GLU A 239 -15.00 -7.89 -0.22
C GLU A 239 -14.16 -6.62 -0.14
N THR A 240 -13.08 -6.65 0.65
CA THR A 240 -12.16 -5.54 0.85
C THR A 240 -10.72 -6.00 0.72
N THR A 241 -9.84 -5.09 0.33
CA THR A 241 -8.40 -5.32 0.24
C THR A 241 -7.70 -4.64 1.41
N ILE A 242 -7.04 -5.44 2.24
CA ILE A 242 -6.17 -4.94 3.32
C ILE A 242 -4.81 -4.64 2.71
N LEU A 243 -4.27 -3.45 2.97
CA LEU A 243 -2.92 -3.10 2.53
C LEU A 243 -1.89 -3.81 3.42
N THR A 244 -0.86 -4.36 2.80
CA THR A 244 0.22 -5.09 3.49
C THR A 244 1.38 -4.14 3.78
N GLU A 245 2.00 -4.29 4.96
CA GLU A 245 3.18 -3.51 5.35
C GLU A 245 4.31 -3.68 4.33
N VAL A 246 5.00 -2.57 4.03
CA VAL A 246 6.17 -2.54 3.14
C VAL A 246 7.25 -1.66 3.72
N MET A 247 8.50 -1.92 3.33
CA MET A 247 9.62 -1.09 3.74
C MET A 247 9.45 0.35 3.22
N TYR A 248 9.54 1.32 4.12
CA TYR A 248 9.61 2.72 3.74
C TYR A 248 10.88 3.01 2.94
N ARG A 249 10.72 3.72 1.84
CA ARG A 249 11.84 4.21 1.02
C ARG A 249 11.71 5.71 0.94
N SER A 250 12.54 6.42 1.71
CA SER A 250 12.60 7.87 1.64
C SER A 250 12.93 8.31 0.23
N LEU A 251 12.11 9.21 -0.32
CA LEU A 251 12.34 9.85 -1.62
C LEU A 251 13.68 10.61 -1.66
N GLU A 252 14.28 10.90 -0.50
CA GLU A 252 15.59 11.58 -0.38
C GLU A 252 16.79 10.66 -0.67
N THR A 253 16.59 9.35 -0.81
CA THR A 253 17.67 8.45 -1.30
C THR A 253 17.94 8.57 -2.81
N SER A 254 17.44 9.62 -3.46
CA SER A 254 18.04 10.19 -4.67
C SER A 254 19.05 11.30 -4.31
N SER A 255 19.98 11.05 -3.40
CA SER A 255 21.15 11.92 -3.25
C SER A 255 22.08 11.71 -4.44
N MET A 256 22.27 12.79 -5.20
CA MET A 256 23.16 12.89 -6.35
C MET A 256 24.56 12.36 -6.00
N MET A 257 24.95 11.21 -6.56
CA MET A 257 26.37 10.89 -6.71
C MET A 257 26.82 11.39 -8.08
N THR A 258 27.56 12.50 -8.09
CA THR A 258 28.36 12.91 -9.24
C THR A 258 29.48 11.89 -9.42
N PHE A 259 29.31 10.93 -10.32
CA PHE A 259 30.46 10.26 -10.91
C PHE A 259 31.10 11.21 -11.92
N GLY A 260 32.40 11.41 -11.82
CA GLY A 260 33.16 12.33 -12.66
C GLY A 260 32.89 12.07 -14.14
N GLY A 261 32.20 13.01 -14.78
CA GLY A 261 31.83 12.93 -16.19
C GLY A 261 30.45 13.49 -16.53
N GLY A 262 30.09 14.70 -16.08
CA GLY A 262 29.12 15.59 -16.73
C GLY A 262 27.65 15.17 -16.93
N GLU A 263 27.27 13.90 -16.78
CA GLU A 263 25.89 13.44 -16.99
C GLU A 263 25.15 13.28 -15.65
N LYS A 264 24.07 14.06 -15.48
CA LYS A 264 23.12 13.89 -14.38
C LYS A 264 22.19 12.73 -14.72
N GLN A 265 22.39 11.55 -14.12
CA GLN A 265 21.42 10.46 -14.18
C GLN A 265 20.55 10.47 -12.92
N TYR A 266 19.23 10.55 -13.09
CA TYR A 266 18.26 10.30 -12.03
C TYR A 266 18.22 8.80 -11.74
N ILE A 267 18.66 8.40 -10.56
CA ILE A 267 18.48 7.03 -10.08
C ILE A 267 17.11 6.96 -9.40
N SER A 268 16.15 6.32 -10.07
CA SER A 268 14.85 5.96 -9.48
C SER A 268 15.08 5.01 -8.30
N PRO A 269 14.37 5.17 -7.17
CA PRO A 269 14.47 4.24 -6.05
C PRO A 269 14.17 2.83 -6.55
N THR A 270 15.18 1.96 -6.50
CA THR A 270 15.05 0.57 -6.94
C THR A 270 14.18 -0.17 -5.94
N TYR A 271 12.90 -0.39 -6.24
CA TYR A 271 12.05 -1.27 -5.43
C TYR A 271 12.55 -2.71 -5.59
N ILE A 272 13.22 -3.23 -4.57
CA ILE A 272 13.50 -4.65 -4.40
C ILE A 272 12.35 -5.20 -3.54
N VAL A 273 11.61 -6.14 -4.12
CA VAL A 273 10.60 -6.98 -3.46
C VAL A 273 11.31 -8.00 -2.61
#